data_AF-A0A3C2CI35-F1
#
_entry.id   AF-A0A3C2CI35-F1
#
_cell.length_a   1.000
_cell.length_b   1.000
_cell.length_c   1.000
_cell.angle_alpha   90.00
_cell.angle_beta   90.00
_cell.angle_gamma   90.00
#
_symmetry.space_group_name_H-M   'P 1'
#
loop_
_entity.id
_entity.type
_entity.pdbx_description
1 polymer ?
#
loop_
_entity_poly.entity_id
_entity_poly.type
_entity_poly.pdbx_seq_one_letter_code
_entity_poly.pdbx_strand_id
1 'polypeptide(L)'
;MKEVNSERSSESPLKIKSAIMEQHWTDLVFIHWRYPVDVVQRLLPEGVEVETYDGDAWIGLIPFNMNDLGFPKWKPLPYVGSFPEVNVRTYVRCGEHSGVWFFSLDINKLLPTFIARVTYKIPYCYGKVSHVRNGNYL
;
A
#
# COMPACT_ATOMS: atom_id res chain seq x y z
N MET A 1 11.40 20.89 16.81
CA MET A 1 11.66 20.33 15.47
C MET A 1 12.63 19.17 15.69
N LYS A 2 12.14 17.92 15.77
CA LYS A 2 13.01 16.76 16.00
C LYS A 2 13.63 16.37 14.65
N GLU A 3 14.94 16.20 14.63
CA GLU A 3 15.71 15.78 13.47
C GLU A 3 15.14 14.49 12.89
N VAL A 4 14.75 14.54 11.62
CA VAL A 4 14.50 13.33 10.83
C VAL A 4 15.86 12.69 10.64
N ASN A 5 16.05 11.49 11.21
CA ASN A 5 17.30 10.73 11.13
C ASN A 5 17.73 10.60 9.66
N SER A 6 18.82 11.30 9.32
CA SER A 6 19.40 11.47 7.98
C SER A 6 20.16 10.23 7.46
N GLU A 7 20.13 9.11 8.18
CA GLU A 7 21.00 7.94 7.90
C GLU A 7 20.36 6.87 7.02
N ARG A 8 19.11 7.01 6.58
CA ARG A 8 18.50 6.04 5.66
C ARG A 8 18.95 6.30 4.23
N SER A 9 19.92 5.50 3.76
CA SER A 9 20.25 5.37 2.34
C SER A 9 18.98 5.16 1.51
N SER A 10 18.77 5.99 0.49
CA SER A 10 17.69 5.82 -0.49
C SER A 10 17.97 4.68 -1.49
N GLU A 11 19.20 4.18 -1.52
CA GLU A 11 19.57 3.06 -2.38
C GLU A 11 19.21 1.74 -1.69
N SER A 12 18.42 0.93 -2.39
CA SER A 12 18.19 -0.45 -2.01
C SER A 12 19.51 -1.22 -2.12
N PRO A 13 19.93 -1.96 -1.07
CA PRO A 13 21.11 -2.82 -1.14
C PRO A 13 20.93 -3.98 -2.14
N LEU A 14 19.69 -4.24 -2.59
CA LEU A 14 19.36 -5.31 -3.51
C LEU A 14 19.30 -4.81 -4.95
N LYS A 15 20.17 -5.35 -5.81
CA LYS A 15 20.10 -5.17 -7.26
C LYS A 15 19.04 -6.08 -7.87
N ILE A 16 17.94 -5.50 -8.31
CA ILE A 16 16.89 -6.25 -9.02
C ILE A 16 17.31 -6.44 -10.49
N LYS A 17 17.43 -7.70 -10.92
CA LYS A 17 17.90 -8.05 -12.27
C LYS A 17 16.84 -7.80 -13.37
N SER A 18 15.57 -8.08 -13.03
CA SER A 18 14.44 -7.95 -13.95
C SER A 18 13.19 -7.60 -13.17
N ALA A 19 12.41 -6.64 -13.65
CA ALA A 19 11.06 -6.42 -13.16
C ALA A 19 10.13 -7.54 -13.67
N ILE A 20 9.23 -8.01 -12.81
CA ILE A 20 8.21 -9.00 -13.16
C ILE A 20 6.82 -8.37 -13.30
N MET A 21 6.65 -7.13 -12.86
CA MET A 21 5.38 -6.41 -12.87
C MET A 21 5.67 -4.91 -12.92
N GLU A 22 4.90 -4.20 -13.72
CA GLU A 22 4.92 -2.75 -13.83
C GLU A 22 3.56 -2.20 -13.38
N GLN A 23 3.60 -1.13 -12.58
CA GLN A 23 2.44 -0.51 -11.96
C GLN A 23 2.60 1.00 -11.99
N HIS A 24 1.61 1.73 -12.51
CA HIS A 24 1.61 3.19 -12.50
C HIS A 24 0.54 3.69 -11.52
N TRP A 25 0.97 4.31 -10.43
CA TRP A 25 0.05 4.82 -9.42
C TRP A 25 -0.21 6.30 -9.68
N THR A 26 -1.48 6.64 -9.87
CA THR A 26 -1.95 7.98 -10.24
C THR A 26 -3.03 8.45 -9.27
N ASP A 27 -3.26 9.77 -9.22
CA ASP A 27 -4.33 10.38 -8.42
C ASP A 27 -4.32 9.90 -6.95
N LEU A 28 -3.13 9.95 -6.35
CA LEU A 28 -2.83 9.40 -5.03
C LEU A 28 -3.16 10.39 -3.92
N VAL A 29 -3.92 9.96 -2.91
CA VAL A 29 -4.19 10.75 -1.71
C VAL A 29 -3.69 10.00 -0.47
N PHE A 30 -3.11 10.73 0.47
CA PHE A 30 -2.74 10.21 1.78
C PHE A 30 -3.61 10.86 2.84
N ILE A 31 -4.37 10.03 3.56
CA ILE A 31 -5.18 10.47 4.68
C ILE A 31 -4.76 9.66 5.89
N HIS A 32 -4.40 10.34 6.98
CA HIS A 32 -3.85 9.70 8.16
C HIS A 32 -4.57 10.15 9.43
N TRP A 33 -4.81 9.20 10.32
CA TRP A 33 -5.37 9.44 11.64
C TRP A 33 -4.48 8.85 12.72
N ARG A 34 -4.41 9.57 13.84
CA ARG A 34 -3.67 9.20 15.02
C ARG A 34 -4.51 8.25 15.89
N TYR A 35 -3.90 7.17 16.37
CA TYR A 35 -4.54 6.18 17.23
C TYR A 35 -3.65 5.82 18.43
N PRO A 36 -4.24 5.43 19.57
CA PRO A 36 -3.49 4.82 20.66
C PRO A 36 -2.75 3.57 20.18
N VAL A 37 -1.50 3.42 20.61
CA VAL A 37 -0.61 2.34 20.16
C VAL A 37 -1.18 0.96 20.50
N ASP A 38 -1.72 0.80 21.70
CA ASP A 38 -2.24 -0.48 22.17
C ASP A 38 -3.49 -0.94 21.40
N VAL A 39 -4.29 -0.01 20.89
CA VAL A 39 -5.46 -0.32 20.04
C VAL A 39 -4.99 -0.94 18.72
N VAL A 40 -3.98 -0.35 18.08
CA VAL A 40 -3.46 -0.85 16.79
C VAL A 40 -2.67 -2.14 16.99
N GLN A 41 -1.86 -2.23 18.05
CA GLN A 41 -1.01 -3.39 18.34
C GLN A 41 -1.81 -4.69 18.50
N ARG A 42 -3.02 -4.62 19.08
CA ARG A 42 -3.91 -5.79 19.24
C ARG A 42 -4.39 -6.39 17.93
N LEU A 43 -4.29 -5.66 16.82
CA LEU A 43 -4.71 -6.10 15.49
C LEU A 43 -3.57 -6.75 14.69
N LEU A 44 -2.34 -6.71 15.21
CA LEU A 44 -1.16 -7.25 14.56
C LEU A 44 -0.88 -8.68 15.04
N PRO A 45 -0.31 -9.54 14.19
CA PRO A 45 0.14 -10.85 14.62
C PRO A 45 1.35 -10.73 15.56
N GLU A 46 1.62 -11.81 16.28
CA GLU A 46 2.80 -11.92 17.14
C GLU A 46 4.10 -11.69 16.35
N GLY A 47 5.06 -10.98 16.95
CA GLY A 47 6.34 -10.63 16.33
C GLY A 47 6.30 -9.40 15.42
N VAL A 48 5.14 -8.75 15.26
CA VAL A 48 5.00 -7.48 14.52
C VAL A 48 4.59 -6.38 15.48
N GLU A 49 5.45 -5.36 15.62
CA GLU A 49 5.24 -4.23 16.53
C GLU A 49 4.77 -2.99 15.78
N VAL A 50 3.91 -2.18 16.39
CA VAL A 50 3.53 -0.87 15.84
C VAL A 50 4.74 0.05 15.82
N GLU A 51 5.05 0.62 14.66
CA GLU A 51 6.06 1.67 14.54
C GLU A 51 5.39 3.03 14.77
N THR A 52 5.80 3.73 15.82
CA THR A 52 5.19 4.99 16.23
C THR A 52 5.85 6.20 15.60
N TYR A 53 5.07 7.26 15.41
CA TYR A 53 5.58 8.59 15.06
C TYR A 53 4.95 9.62 16.00
N ASP A 54 5.79 10.43 16.63
CA ASP A 54 5.42 11.35 17.72
C ASP A 54 4.72 10.67 18.91
N GLY A 55 5.07 9.40 19.16
CA GLY A 55 4.54 8.62 20.30
C GLY A 55 3.21 7.91 20.03
N ASP A 56 2.57 8.14 18.88
CA ASP A 56 1.30 7.51 18.52
C ASP A 56 1.42 6.55 17.33
N ALA A 57 0.42 5.69 17.18
CA ALA A 57 0.22 4.89 15.99
C ALA A 57 -0.51 5.71 14.91
N TRP A 58 -0.22 5.41 13.65
CA TRP A 58 -0.82 6.11 12.52
C TRP A 58 -1.46 5.12 11.56
N ILE A 59 -2.77 5.30 11.34
CA ILE A 59 -3.53 4.55 10.34
C ILE A 59 -3.67 5.42 9.09
N GLY A 60 -3.27 4.89 7.94
CA GLY A 60 -3.41 5.51 6.65
C GLY A 60 -4.55 4.89 5.83
N LEU A 61 -5.39 5.74 5.24
CA LEU A 61 -6.31 5.41 4.15
C LEU A 61 -5.76 6.03 2.87
N ILE A 62 -5.33 5.18 1.94
CA ILE A 62 -4.60 5.61 0.74
C ILE A 62 -5.39 5.22 -0.49
N PRO A 63 -6.33 6.05 -0.96
CA PRO A 63 -6.97 5.86 -2.25
C PRO A 63 -6.01 6.27 -3.37
N PHE A 64 -5.98 5.47 -4.43
CA PHE A 64 -5.23 5.76 -5.64
C PHE A 64 -5.82 5.03 -6.83
N ASN A 65 -5.42 5.45 -8.02
CA ASN A 65 -5.78 4.77 -9.25
C ASN A 65 -4.54 4.04 -9.80
N MET A 66 -4.65 2.71 -9.86
CA MET A 66 -3.70 1.83 -10.53
C MET A 66 -3.94 1.93 -12.04
N ASN A 67 -2.89 2.23 -12.79
CA ASN A 67 -2.90 2.25 -14.26
C ASN A 67 -1.87 1.27 -14.84
N ASP A 68 -2.20 0.79 -16.04
CA ASP A 68 -1.33 -0.01 -16.90
C ASP A 68 -0.70 -1.24 -16.23
N LEU A 69 -1.43 -1.91 -15.33
CA LEU A 69 -0.93 -3.12 -14.68
C LEU A 69 -0.57 -4.19 -15.72
N GLY A 70 0.71 -4.56 -15.77
CA GLY A 70 1.21 -5.48 -16.78
C GLY A 70 2.61 -6.01 -16.49
N PHE A 71 3.12 -6.79 -17.44
CA PHE A 71 4.50 -7.27 -17.44
C PHE A 71 5.39 -6.27 -18.19
N PRO A 72 6.62 -6.01 -17.73
CA PRO A 72 7.53 -5.10 -18.42
C PRO A 72 7.71 -5.51 -19.89
N LYS A 73 7.59 -4.55 -20.81
CA LYS A 73 7.66 -4.71 -22.29
C LYS A 73 6.44 -5.37 -22.96
N TRP A 74 5.38 -5.68 -22.22
CA TRP A 74 4.14 -6.21 -22.77
C TRP A 74 2.99 -5.21 -22.62
N LYS A 75 1.94 -5.33 -23.43
CA LYS A 75 0.74 -4.50 -23.25
C LYS A 75 0.11 -4.79 -21.88
N PRO A 76 -0.52 -3.79 -21.23
CA PRO A 76 -1.26 -4.00 -19.99
C PRO A 76 -2.24 -5.16 -20.12
N LEU A 77 -2.42 -5.91 -19.04
CA LEU A 77 -3.29 -7.08 -19.05
C LEU A 77 -4.74 -6.63 -19.35
N PRO A 78 -5.40 -7.18 -20.39
CA PRO A 78 -6.79 -6.87 -20.68
C PRO A 78 -7.66 -7.21 -19.45
N TYR A 79 -8.68 -6.39 -19.18
CA TYR A 79 -9.54 -6.43 -17.98
C TYR A 79 -8.88 -6.10 -16.64
N VAL A 80 -7.54 -6.12 -16.52
CA VAL A 80 -6.84 -5.77 -15.27
C VAL A 80 -6.21 -4.38 -15.32
N GLY A 81 -5.83 -3.89 -16.52
CA GLY A 81 -5.06 -2.66 -16.78
C GLY A 81 -5.22 -1.49 -15.80
N SER A 82 -6.43 -0.96 -15.60
CA SER A 82 -6.65 0.16 -14.66
C SER A 82 -7.80 -0.07 -13.69
N PHE A 83 -7.62 0.28 -12.42
CA PHE A 83 -8.64 0.24 -11.37
C PHE A 83 -8.29 1.12 -10.17
N PRO A 84 -9.30 1.67 -9.47
CA PRO A 84 -9.08 2.32 -8.19
C PRO A 84 -8.84 1.27 -7.09
N GLU A 85 -7.90 1.57 -6.20
CA GLU A 85 -7.55 0.80 -5.02
C GLU A 85 -7.49 1.71 -3.80
N VAL A 86 -7.93 1.19 -2.65
CA VAL A 86 -7.92 1.91 -1.37
C VAL A 86 -7.22 1.05 -0.33
N ASN A 87 -6.12 1.56 0.24
CA ASN A 87 -5.34 0.82 1.22
C ASN A 87 -5.64 1.32 2.61
N VAL A 88 -6.03 0.42 3.52
CA VAL A 88 -6.03 0.69 4.96
C VAL A 88 -4.79 0.05 5.55
N ARG A 89 -3.88 0.85 6.10
CA ARG A 89 -2.58 0.36 6.59
C ARG A 89 -2.07 1.08 7.82
N THR A 90 -1.18 0.43 8.56
CA THR A 90 -0.38 1.04 9.64
C THR A 90 1.11 0.84 9.39
N TYR A 91 1.94 1.58 10.11
CA TYR A 91 3.38 1.41 10.14
C TYR A 91 3.77 0.41 11.22
N VAL A 92 4.69 -0.49 10.88
CA VAL A 92 5.12 -1.58 11.77
C VAL A 92 6.61 -1.78 11.71
N ARG A 93 7.14 -2.43 12.73
CA ARG A 93 8.51 -2.93 12.79
C ARG A 93 8.50 -4.43 13.05
N CYS A 94 9.35 -5.16 12.33
CA CYS A 94 9.60 -6.58 12.53
C CYS A 94 11.11 -6.77 12.67
N GLY A 95 11.59 -6.94 13.91
CA GLY A 95 13.02 -6.90 14.20
C GLY A 95 13.63 -5.54 13.86
N GLU A 96 14.65 -5.52 12.99
CA GLU A 96 15.32 -4.29 12.56
C GLU A 96 14.65 -3.61 11.35
N HIS A 97 13.59 -4.20 10.81
CA HIS A 97 12.97 -3.75 9.56
C HIS A 97 11.69 -2.96 9.82
N SER A 98 11.66 -1.69 9.40
CA SER A 98 10.44 -0.90 9.25
C SER A 98 9.63 -1.37 8.04
N GLY A 99 8.31 -1.32 8.13
CA GLY A 99 7.40 -1.70 7.06
C GLY A 99 6.01 -1.13 7.22
N VAL A 100 5.12 -1.56 6.33
CA VAL A 100 3.69 -1.26 6.41
C VAL A 100 2.92 -2.56 6.55
N TRP A 101 1.93 -2.55 7.43
CA TRP A 101 0.96 -3.63 7.56
C TRP A 101 -0.35 -3.21 6.92
N PHE A 102 -0.84 -3.98 5.97
CA PHE A 102 -2.12 -3.74 5.32
C PHE A 102 -3.23 -4.46 6.11
N PHE A 103 -4.24 -3.71 6.55
CA PHE A 103 -5.47 -4.27 7.08
C PHE A 103 -6.43 -4.66 5.95
N SER A 104 -6.54 -3.83 4.92
CA SER A 104 -7.27 -4.13 3.69
C SER A 104 -6.65 -3.44 2.48
N LEU A 105 -6.86 -4.07 1.32
CA LEU A 105 -6.69 -3.47 0.00
C LEU A 105 -8.03 -3.59 -0.74
N ASP A 106 -8.82 -2.53 -0.73
CA ASP A 106 -10.17 -2.53 -1.27
C ASP A 106 -10.14 -2.18 -2.76
N ILE A 107 -10.57 -3.12 -3.61
CA ILE A 107 -10.66 -2.91 -5.06
C ILE A 107 -12.04 -3.27 -5.60
N ASN A 108 -12.38 -2.67 -6.74
CA ASN A 108 -13.67 -2.88 -7.41
C ASN A 108 -13.67 -4.06 -8.42
N LYS A 109 -12.60 -4.86 -8.48
CA LYS A 109 -12.47 -6.00 -9.40
C LYS A 109 -12.35 -7.34 -8.66
N LEU A 110 -13.26 -8.27 -8.98
CA LEU A 110 -13.31 -9.60 -8.37
C LEU A 110 -12.13 -10.51 -8.77
N LEU A 111 -11.66 -10.43 -10.01
CA LEU A 111 -10.62 -11.33 -10.54
C LEU A 111 -9.22 -11.07 -9.95
N PRO A 112 -8.72 -9.82 -9.85
CA PRO A 112 -7.46 -9.53 -9.15
C PRO A 112 -7.56 -9.77 -7.63
N THR A 113 -8.73 -9.57 -7.02
CA THR A 113 -8.98 -9.87 -5.61
C THR A 113 -8.73 -11.35 -5.31
N PHE A 114 -9.23 -12.22 -6.17
CA PHE A 114 -9.08 -13.67 -6.02
C PHE A 114 -7.63 -14.11 -6.27
N ILE A 115 -6.98 -13.64 -7.33
CA ILE A 115 -5.59 -14.01 -7.65
C ILE A 115 -4.64 -13.52 -6.55
N ALA A 116 -4.73 -12.25 -6.13
CA ALA A 116 -3.81 -11.68 -5.13
C ALA A 116 -3.97 -12.29 -3.72
N ARG A 117 -5.21 -12.64 -3.32
CA ARG A 117 -5.45 -13.40 -2.09
C ARG A 117 -4.82 -14.78 -2.12
N VAL A 118 -4.90 -15.48 -3.25
CA VAL A 118 -4.40 -16.85 -3.40
C VAL A 118 -2.88 -16.89 -3.57
N THR A 119 -2.26 -15.90 -4.25
CA THR A 119 -0.82 -15.94 -4.57
C THR A 119 0.08 -15.16 -3.62
N TYR A 120 -0.37 -14.04 -3.04
CA TYR A 120 0.49 -13.14 -2.26
C TYR A 120 0.12 -13.05 -0.76
N LYS A 121 -0.96 -13.71 -0.31
CA LYS A 121 -1.49 -13.61 1.07
C LYS A 121 -1.77 -12.16 1.53
N ILE A 122 -2.07 -11.27 0.60
CA ILE A 122 -2.35 -9.87 0.89
C ILE A 122 -3.87 -9.70 1.05
N PRO A 123 -4.37 -8.92 2.03
CA PRO A 123 -5.81 -8.82 2.33
C PRO A 123 -6.58 -7.98 1.31
N TYR A 124 -6.59 -8.42 0.05
CA TYR A 124 -7.46 -7.87 -0.97
C TYR A 124 -8.91 -8.14 -0.63
N CYS A 125 -9.69 -7.07 -0.53
CA CYS A 125 -11.10 -7.08 -0.21
C CYS A 125 -11.88 -6.51 -1.40
N TYR A 126 -13.05 -7.09 -1.66
CA TYR A 126 -13.97 -6.51 -2.64
C TYR A 126 -14.64 -5.28 -2.00
N GLY A 127 -14.44 -4.11 -2.60
CA GLY A 127 -15.03 -2.85 -2.16
C GLY A 127 -15.76 -2.14 -3.30
N LYS A 128 -16.80 -1.38 -2.97
CA LYS A 128 -17.43 -0.45 -3.92
C LYS A 128 -16.56 0.80 -4.04
N VAL A 129 -15.60 0.77 -4.96
CA VAL A 129 -14.68 1.88 -5.21
C VAL A 129 -14.89 2.43 -6.62
N SER A 130 -14.98 3.76 -6.73
CA SER A 130 -15.03 4.48 -8.00
C SER A 130 -14.06 5.65 -7.96
N HIS A 131 -13.37 5.89 -9.06
CA HIS A 131 -12.54 7.07 -9.25
C HIS A 131 -13.13 7.92 -10.38
N VAL A 132 -13.35 9.20 -10.10
CA VAL A 132 -13.83 10.19 -11.07
C VAL A 132 -12.92 11.40 -10.97
N ARG A 133 -12.23 11.73 -12.05
CA ARG A 133 -11.44 12.96 -12.15
C ARG A 133 -12.32 14.06 -12.75
N ASN A 134 -12.61 15.08 -11.95
CA ASN A 134 -13.38 16.24 -12.40
C ASN A 134 -12.41 17.36 -12.79
N GLY A 135 -12.31 17.64 -14.10
CA GLY A 135 -11.43 18.67 -14.66
C GLY A 135 -9.98 18.20 -14.87
N ASN A 136 -9.19 19.05 -15.54
CA ASN A 136 -7.76 18.83 -15.80
C ASN A 136 -6.94 19.73 -14.89
N TYR A 137 -6.93 19.43 -13.59
CA TYR A 137 -6.02 20.08 -12.66
C TYR A 137 -4.83 19.13 -12.47
N LEU A 138 -3.65 19.68 -12.76
CA LEU A 138 -2.32 19.06 -12.95
C LEU A 138 -2.12 17.74 -12.20
#